data_AF-A0A519BAR2-F1
#
_entry.id   AF-A0A519BAR2-F1
#
_cell.length_a   1.000
_cell.length_b   1.000
_cell.length_c   1.000
_cell.angle_alpha   90.00
_cell.angle_beta   90.00
_cell.angle_gamma   90.00
#
_symmetry.space_group_name_H-M   'P 1'
#
loop_
_entity.id
_entity.type
_entity.pdbx_description
1 polymer ?
#
loop_
_entity_poly.entity_id
_entity_poly.type
_entity_poly.pdbx_seq_one_letter_code
_entity_poly.pdbx_strand_id
1 'polypeptide(L)'
;MLILGKNFSTINNKEYMIEKSLEQLKLYPPDTVFTVKAKNFSTGEIKILKDQTAETYPKSLSYLKYLNAAGFNIFLSPAIGKGSVYVLLDDISQAVIDKLNQNGFGPYYFLETSHVNFQAIIKLSDNQIDKNLQTFISRRLTEFYGGDPNSTDISHFFRLAGFTNRKLKYLNGGLYPFVKLNIGINKVCSKGKNI
;
A
#
# COMPACT_ATOMS: atom_id res chain seq x y z
N MET A 1 41.52 19.13 -11.69
CA MET A 1 40.61 20.06 -12.41
C MET A 1 39.20 19.51 -12.23
N LEU A 2 38.44 20.08 -11.28
CA LEU A 2 37.09 19.67 -10.91
C LEU A 2 36.10 20.09 -12.01
N ILE A 3 35.29 19.14 -12.52
CA ILE A 3 34.13 19.48 -13.35
C ILE A 3 32.88 19.40 -12.46
N LEU A 4 32.55 20.59 -11.95
CA LEU A 4 31.23 21.15 -11.65
C LEU A 4 30.07 20.16 -11.44
N GLY A 5 29.67 20.05 -10.17
CA GLY A 5 28.42 19.46 -9.75
C GLY A 5 27.21 20.17 -10.35
N LYS A 6 26.28 19.40 -10.88
CA LYS A 6 24.91 19.87 -11.13
C LYS A 6 24.19 19.96 -9.80
N ASN A 7 23.96 21.20 -9.37
CA ASN A 7 23.03 21.56 -8.31
C ASN A 7 21.63 21.00 -8.63
N PHE A 8 21.20 19.99 -7.89
CA PHE A 8 19.78 19.66 -7.75
C PHE A 8 19.15 20.59 -6.71
N SER A 9 19.01 21.88 -7.07
CA SER A 9 18.20 22.82 -6.32
C SER A 9 16.79 22.85 -6.90
N THR A 10 15.82 22.47 -6.06
CA THR A 10 14.40 22.87 -6.13
C THR A 10 13.64 22.50 -7.41
N ILE A 11 13.20 21.24 -7.50
CA ILE A 11 12.06 20.86 -8.36
C ILE A 11 10.86 20.63 -7.43
N ASN A 12 9.86 21.48 -7.60
CA ASN A 12 8.52 21.48 -7.01
C ASN A 12 8.09 20.21 -6.21
N ASN A 13 7.97 20.35 -4.88
CA ASN A 13 7.40 19.35 -3.97
C ASN A 13 5.99 18.80 -4.37
N LYS A 14 5.29 19.43 -5.33
CA LYS A 14 4.00 18.97 -5.86
C LYS A 14 4.11 17.84 -6.88
N GLU A 15 5.20 17.76 -7.63
CA GLU A 15 5.45 16.73 -8.66
C GLU A 15 5.78 15.38 -8.02
N TYR A 16 6.65 15.38 -7.00
CA TYR A 16 7.09 14.17 -6.27
C TYR A 16 5.96 13.34 -5.66
N MET A 17 4.84 13.98 -5.32
CA MET A 17 3.70 13.33 -4.65
C MET A 17 2.70 12.69 -5.63
N ILE A 18 2.70 13.10 -6.90
CA ILE A 18 1.81 12.55 -7.94
C ILE A 18 2.33 11.21 -8.45
N GLU A 19 3.63 10.94 -8.29
CA GLU A 19 4.25 9.73 -8.83
C GLU A 19 4.00 8.51 -7.94
N LYS A 20 4.12 8.60 -6.60
CA LYS A 20 4.13 7.38 -5.75
C LYS A 20 2.81 6.63 -5.65
N SER A 21 1.67 7.34 -5.60
CA SER A 21 0.38 6.65 -5.62
C SER A 21 0.11 6.01 -6.98
N LEU A 22 0.41 6.71 -8.07
CA LEU A 22 0.25 6.18 -9.43
C LEU A 22 1.23 5.03 -9.71
N GLU A 23 2.48 5.12 -9.24
CA GLU A 23 3.46 4.04 -9.27
C GLU A 23 2.91 2.80 -8.56
N GLN A 24 2.32 2.95 -7.36
CA GLN A 24 1.71 1.83 -6.63
C GLN A 24 0.57 1.18 -7.45
N LEU A 25 -0.30 1.97 -8.07
CA LEU A 25 -1.38 1.44 -8.93
C LEU A 25 -0.82 0.71 -10.16
N LYS A 26 0.24 1.24 -10.78
CA LYS A 26 0.89 0.67 -11.97
C LYS A 26 1.65 -0.63 -11.71
N LEU A 27 1.84 -1.03 -10.45
CA LEU A 27 2.36 -2.36 -10.15
C LEU A 27 1.35 -3.44 -10.59
N TYR A 28 0.06 -3.19 -10.39
CA TYR A 28 -0.97 -4.14 -10.76
C TYR A 28 -1.18 -4.24 -12.28
N PRO A 29 -1.79 -5.33 -12.78
CA PRO A 29 -2.18 -5.45 -14.18
C PRO A 29 -2.94 -4.20 -14.67
N PRO A 30 -2.71 -3.72 -15.92
CA PRO A 30 -3.28 -2.46 -16.42
C PRO A 30 -4.81 -2.37 -16.36
N ASP A 31 -5.51 -3.51 -16.46
CA ASP A 31 -6.96 -3.65 -16.41
C ASP A 31 -7.51 -3.75 -14.96
N THR A 32 -6.64 -3.65 -13.95
CA THR A 32 -7.05 -3.69 -12.55
C THR A 32 -7.93 -2.50 -12.22
N VAL A 33 -9.13 -2.80 -11.74
CA VAL A 33 -10.08 -1.83 -11.20
C VAL A 33 -9.88 -1.75 -9.70
N PHE A 34 -9.87 -0.54 -9.15
CA PHE A 34 -9.65 -0.25 -7.75
C PHE A 34 -10.81 0.51 -7.13
N THR A 35 -11.01 0.27 -5.83
CA THR A 35 -11.73 1.18 -4.95
C THR A 35 -10.72 1.98 -4.13
N VAL A 36 -10.84 3.31 -4.16
CA VAL A 36 -10.09 4.21 -3.28
C VAL A 36 -11.00 4.67 -2.15
N LYS A 37 -10.54 4.52 -0.91
CA LYS A 37 -11.25 4.92 0.30
C LYS A 37 -10.51 6.03 1.02
N ALA A 38 -11.18 7.11 1.34
CA ALA A 38 -10.71 8.12 2.28
C ALA A 38 -11.47 7.95 3.59
N LYS A 39 -10.76 7.82 4.73
CA LYS A 39 -11.38 7.73 6.07
C LYS A 39 -10.79 8.76 7.02
N ASN A 40 -11.64 9.57 7.63
CA ASN A 40 -11.26 10.42 8.76
C ASN A 40 -11.52 9.63 10.05
N PHE A 41 -10.46 9.31 10.80
CA PHE A 41 -10.59 8.52 12.03
C PHE A 41 -11.12 9.33 13.21
N SER A 42 -11.03 10.66 13.17
CA SER A 42 -11.53 11.53 14.23
C SER A 42 -13.03 11.76 14.11
N THR A 43 -13.55 11.88 12.89
CA THR A 43 -14.99 12.10 12.65
C THR A 43 -15.75 10.82 12.28
N GLY A 44 -15.05 9.75 11.92
CA GLY A 44 -15.65 8.53 11.38
C GLY A 44 -16.09 8.64 9.92
N GLU A 45 -15.95 9.81 9.28
CA GLU A 45 -16.40 10.05 7.91
C GLU A 45 -15.63 9.22 6.89
N ILE A 46 -16.35 8.69 5.90
CA ILE A 46 -15.81 7.86 4.81
C ILE A 46 -16.24 8.45 3.46
N LYS A 47 -15.30 8.57 2.53
CA LYS A 47 -15.54 8.83 1.10
C LYS A 47 -15.01 7.65 0.29
N ILE A 48 -15.77 7.22 -0.72
CA ILE A 48 -15.41 6.11 -1.59
C ILE A 48 -15.40 6.59 -3.05
N LEU A 49 -14.33 6.29 -3.76
CA LEU A 49 -14.22 6.40 -5.21
C LEU A 49 -14.12 4.97 -5.76
N LYS A 50 -15.17 4.51 -6.43
CA LYS A 50 -15.19 3.19 -7.08
C LYS A 50 -14.61 3.28 -8.49
N ASP A 51 -14.37 2.13 -9.09
CA ASP A 51 -14.10 1.97 -10.52
C ASP A 51 -12.90 2.81 -11.03
N GLN A 52 -11.89 2.95 -10.18
CA GLN A 52 -10.66 3.65 -10.51
C GLN A 52 -9.72 2.71 -11.27
N THR A 53 -9.05 3.19 -12.30
CA THR A 53 -7.93 2.48 -12.96
C THR A 53 -6.68 3.33 -12.85
N ALA A 54 -5.51 2.79 -13.16
CA ALA A 54 -4.29 3.59 -13.24
C ALA A 54 -4.41 4.76 -14.24
N GLU A 55 -5.29 4.63 -15.25
CA GLU A 55 -5.57 5.66 -16.24
C GLU A 55 -6.53 6.75 -15.74
N THR A 56 -7.59 6.38 -15.02
CA THR A 56 -8.60 7.35 -14.55
C THR A 56 -8.23 8.02 -13.23
N TYR A 57 -7.48 7.31 -12.38
CA TYR A 57 -7.06 7.75 -11.04
C TYR A 57 -6.41 9.15 -11.00
N PRO A 58 -5.53 9.55 -11.95
CA PRO A 58 -4.95 10.89 -11.95
C PRO A 58 -5.98 12.03 -11.89
N LYS A 59 -7.19 11.83 -12.44
CA LYS A 59 -8.28 12.83 -12.40
C LYS A 59 -8.82 13.05 -10.98
N SER A 60 -8.67 12.07 -10.08
CA SER A 60 -9.13 12.14 -8.69
C SER A 60 -8.08 12.65 -7.71
N LEU A 61 -6.82 12.83 -8.14
CA LEU A 61 -5.70 13.17 -7.26
C LEU A 61 -5.90 14.46 -6.48
N SER A 62 -6.36 15.53 -7.13
CA SER A 62 -6.57 16.82 -6.47
C SER A 62 -7.58 16.73 -5.33
N TYR A 63 -8.67 15.98 -5.54
CA TYR A 63 -9.67 15.74 -4.52
C TYR A 63 -9.13 14.88 -3.37
N LEU A 64 -8.35 13.83 -3.67
CA LEU A 64 -7.71 13.01 -2.63
C LEU A 64 -6.70 13.78 -1.80
N LYS A 65 -5.93 14.68 -2.42
CA LYS A 65 -5.00 15.59 -1.71
C LYS A 65 -5.77 16.54 -0.79
N TYR A 66 -6.88 17.11 -1.26
CA TYR A 66 -7.77 17.92 -0.44
C TYR A 66 -8.28 17.14 0.78
N LEU A 67 -8.80 15.92 0.57
CA LEU A 67 -9.25 15.06 1.67
C LEU A 67 -8.10 14.73 2.64
N ASN A 68 -6.90 14.41 2.15
CA ASN A 68 -5.78 14.10 3.03
C ASN A 68 -5.35 15.30 3.88
N ALA A 69 -5.31 16.50 3.30
CA ALA A 69 -5.09 17.74 4.03
C ALA A 69 -6.18 17.99 5.09
N ALA A 70 -7.44 17.63 4.79
CA ALA A 70 -8.58 17.73 5.68
C ALA A 70 -8.63 16.64 6.79
N GLY A 71 -7.60 15.80 6.95
CA GLY A 71 -7.58 14.78 8.02
C GLY A 71 -7.87 13.35 7.57
N PHE A 72 -8.20 13.13 6.29
CA PHE A 72 -8.51 11.79 5.82
C PHE A 72 -7.24 10.98 5.56
N ASN A 73 -7.32 9.70 5.89
CA ASN A 73 -6.33 8.69 5.51
C ASN A 73 -6.80 8.05 4.20
N ILE A 74 -5.90 7.91 3.23
CA ILE A 74 -6.24 7.40 1.90
C ILE A 74 -5.78 5.95 1.77
N PHE A 75 -6.66 5.12 1.22
CA PHE A 75 -6.48 3.68 1.08
C PHE A 75 -6.90 3.20 -0.30
N LEU A 76 -6.40 2.04 -0.69
CA LEU A 76 -6.64 1.38 -1.97
C LEU A 76 -7.03 -0.08 -1.74
N SER A 77 -7.95 -0.60 -2.55
CA SER A 77 -8.22 -2.04 -2.63
C SER A 77 -8.47 -2.39 -4.11
N PRO A 78 -7.73 -3.37 -4.69
CA PRO A 78 -8.07 -3.89 -6.01
C PRO A 78 -9.40 -4.65 -5.92
N ALA A 79 -10.23 -4.56 -6.96
CA ALA A 79 -11.52 -5.23 -7.01
C ALA A 79 -11.35 -6.74 -6.82
N ILE A 80 -12.03 -7.28 -5.81
CA ILE A 80 -11.95 -8.70 -5.44
C ILE A 80 -12.59 -9.55 -6.53
N GLY A 81 -11.99 -10.69 -6.85
CA GLY A 81 -12.63 -11.68 -7.71
C GLY A 81 -12.39 -11.50 -9.21
N LYS A 82 -11.32 -10.81 -9.60
CA LYS A 82 -10.71 -10.95 -10.93
C LYS A 82 -9.19 -11.07 -10.78
N GLY A 83 -8.62 -12.19 -11.23
CA GLY A 83 -7.17 -12.38 -11.29
C GLY A 83 -6.47 -12.67 -9.96
N SER A 84 -5.30 -12.04 -9.79
CA SER A 84 -4.29 -12.41 -8.79
C SER A 84 -4.73 -12.29 -7.33
N VAL A 85 -4.13 -13.11 -6.48
CA VAL A 85 -4.38 -13.17 -5.04
C VAL A 85 -3.33 -12.35 -4.28
N TYR A 86 -3.79 -11.34 -3.56
CA TYR A 86 -2.96 -10.50 -2.70
C TYR A 86 -3.34 -10.69 -1.23
N VAL A 87 -2.34 -10.79 -0.36
CA VAL A 87 -2.50 -10.85 1.10
C VAL A 87 -1.77 -9.66 1.71
N LEU A 88 -2.44 -9.00 2.66
CA LEU A 88 -1.87 -7.93 3.46
C LEU A 88 -1.29 -8.51 4.75
N LEU A 89 -0.08 -8.09 5.09
CA LEU A 89 0.46 -8.20 6.44
C LEU A 89 0.68 -6.77 6.97
N ASP A 90 -0.08 -6.38 7.99
CA ASP A 90 -0.13 -5.02 8.54
C ASP A 90 0.56 -4.94 9.90
N ASP A 91 1.00 -3.74 10.29
CA ASP A 91 1.66 -3.44 11.57
C ASP A 91 2.92 -4.29 11.83
N ILE A 92 3.79 -4.38 10.82
CA ILE A 92 5.03 -5.17 10.88
C ILE A 92 6.29 -4.30 10.86
N SER A 93 7.41 -4.86 11.31
CA SER A 93 8.73 -4.21 11.31
C SER A 93 9.57 -4.58 10.09
N GLN A 94 10.67 -3.85 9.86
CA GLN A 94 11.64 -4.19 8.80
C GLN A 94 12.20 -5.61 8.96
N ALA A 95 12.45 -6.06 10.19
CA ALA A 95 12.94 -7.42 10.44
C ALA A 95 11.95 -8.49 9.98
N VAL A 96 10.64 -8.20 10.00
CA VAL A 96 9.61 -9.10 9.46
C VAL A 96 9.66 -9.14 7.92
N ILE A 97 9.86 -7.98 7.27
CA ILE A 97 10.06 -7.90 5.81
C ILE A 97 11.26 -8.78 5.40
N ASP A 98 12.37 -8.70 6.13
CA ASP A 98 13.58 -9.47 5.83
C ASP A 98 13.33 -10.98 5.99
N LYS A 99 12.60 -11.39 7.05
CA LYS A 99 12.19 -12.78 7.25
C LYS A 99 11.25 -13.30 6.16
N LEU A 100 10.29 -12.48 5.71
CA LEU A 100 9.39 -12.84 4.60
C LEU A 100 10.19 -13.15 3.33
N ASN A 101 11.18 -12.32 3.00
CA ASN A 101 12.06 -12.55 1.86
C ASN A 101 12.83 -13.88 2.00
N GLN A 102 13.43 -14.13 3.16
CA GLN A 102 14.19 -15.36 3.43
C GLN A 102 13.32 -16.63 3.34
N ASN A 103 12.06 -16.55 3.81
CA ASN A 103 11.15 -17.69 3.86
C ASN A 103 10.37 -17.93 2.56
N GLY A 104 10.62 -17.14 1.51
CA GLY A 104 9.97 -17.28 0.21
C GLY A 104 8.58 -16.63 0.10
N PHE A 105 8.22 -15.78 1.07
CA PHE A 105 7.03 -14.92 1.06
C PHE A 105 7.38 -13.47 0.73
N GLY A 106 8.45 -13.26 -0.05
CA GLY A 106 8.93 -11.93 -0.43
C GLY A 106 7.77 -11.02 -0.87
N PRO A 107 7.61 -9.83 -0.25
CA PRO A 107 6.51 -8.93 -0.58
C PRO A 107 6.53 -8.53 -2.05
N TYR A 108 5.36 -8.45 -2.67
CA TYR A 108 5.17 -7.86 -3.98
C TYR A 108 5.63 -6.38 -3.97
N TYR A 109 5.16 -5.65 -2.97
CA TYR A 109 5.68 -4.36 -2.52
C TYR A 109 5.39 -4.20 -1.02
N PHE A 110 5.99 -3.20 -0.39
CA PHE A 110 5.70 -2.85 0.99
C PHE A 110 5.68 -1.34 1.20
N LEU A 111 4.96 -0.89 2.21
CA LEU A 111 4.70 0.51 2.50
C LEU A 111 5.22 0.85 3.89
N GLU A 112 6.08 1.86 4.01
CA GLU A 112 6.35 2.46 5.33
C GLU A 112 5.17 3.39 5.65
N THR A 113 4.30 2.99 6.58
CA THR A 113 3.04 3.71 6.88
C THR A 113 3.22 4.80 7.95
N SER A 114 4.25 4.65 8.77
CA SER A 114 4.80 5.62 9.71
C SER A 114 6.23 5.17 10.04
N HIS A 115 7.00 5.98 10.76
CA HIS A 115 8.39 5.64 11.08
C HIS A 115 8.50 4.21 11.61
N VAL A 116 9.31 3.38 10.96
CA VAL A 116 9.60 1.97 11.28
C VAL A 116 8.39 1.02 11.36
N ASN A 117 7.22 1.41 10.82
CA ASN A 117 6.03 0.57 10.78
C ASN A 117 5.58 0.35 9.33
N PHE A 118 5.41 -0.91 8.95
CA PHE A 118 5.23 -1.30 7.55
C PHE A 118 3.94 -2.09 7.31
N GLN A 119 3.47 -2.03 6.06
CA GLN A 119 2.50 -2.94 5.46
C GLN A 119 3.17 -3.70 4.32
N ALA A 120 3.11 -5.03 4.32
CA ALA A 120 3.56 -5.84 3.19
C ALA A 120 2.36 -6.35 2.39
N ILE A 121 2.43 -6.20 1.07
CA ILE A 121 1.48 -6.81 0.14
C ILE A 121 2.19 -8.01 -0.47
N ILE A 122 1.68 -9.21 -0.25
CA ILE A 122 2.24 -10.46 -0.76
C ILE A 122 1.34 -10.97 -1.87
N LYS A 123 1.90 -11.16 -3.07
CA LYS A 123 1.19 -11.76 -4.19
C LYS A 123 1.35 -13.29 -4.13
N LEU A 124 0.28 -14.00 -3.82
CA LEU A 124 0.28 -15.46 -3.64
C LEU A 124 0.06 -16.23 -4.94
N SER A 125 -0.78 -15.75 -5.84
CA SER A 125 -1.06 -16.43 -7.10
C SER A 125 -1.46 -15.43 -8.18
N ASP A 126 -1.21 -15.76 -9.44
CA ASP A 126 -1.75 -15.03 -10.58
C ASP A 126 -3.22 -15.40 -10.85
N ASN A 127 -3.65 -16.56 -10.35
CA ASN A 127 -4.99 -17.09 -10.49
C ASN A 127 -5.77 -16.97 -9.19
N GLN A 128 -7.09 -17.04 -9.28
CA GLN A 128 -7.95 -17.09 -8.10
C GLN A 128 -7.74 -18.39 -7.34
N ILE A 129 -7.88 -18.30 -6.02
CA ILE A 129 -7.95 -19.45 -5.13
C ILE A 129 -9.25 -19.36 -4.32
N ASP A 130 -9.61 -20.45 -3.65
CA ASP A 130 -10.74 -20.45 -2.74
C ASP A 130 -10.62 -19.35 -1.67
N LYS A 131 -11.73 -18.65 -1.40
CA LYS A 131 -11.74 -17.51 -0.47
C LYS A 131 -11.42 -17.94 0.97
N ASN A 132 -11.85 -19.13 1.39
CA ASN A 132 -11.54 -19.65 2.72
C ASN A 132 -10.06 -20.01 2.81
N LEU A 133 -9.48 -20.58 1.74
CA LEU A 133 -8.05 -20.81 1.65
C LEU A 133 -7.24 -19.50 1.71
N GLN A 134 -7.63 -18.46 0.96
CA GLN A 134 -6.97 -17.15 1.03
C GLN A 134 -7.04 -16.55 2.44
N THR A 135 -8.23 -16.60 3.07
CA THR A 135 -8.43 -16.11 4.45
C THR A 135 -7.58 -16.91 5.44
N PHE A 136 -7.52 -18.23 5.27
CA PHE A 136 -6.70 -19.10 6.10
C PHE A 136 -5.21 -18.76 5.97
N ILE A 137 -4.69 -18.59 4.75
CA ILE A 137 -3.30 -18.19 4.51
C ILE A 137 -3.01 -16.82 5.13
N SER A 138 -3.91 -15.84 4.94
CA SER A 138 -3.79 -14.50 5.53
C SER A 138 -3.66 -14.52 7.05
N ARG A 139 -4.52 -15.31 7.72
CA ARG A 139 -4.46 -15.52 9.17
C ARG A 139 -3.16 -16.20 9.60
N ARG A 140 -2.76 -17.28 8.91
CA ARG A 140 -1.53 -18.02 9.24
C ARG A 140 -0.27 -17.18 9.07
N LEU A 141 -0.20 -16.36 8.03
CA LEU A 141 0.91 -15.42 7.85
C LEU A 141 0.94 -14.39 8.98
N THR A 142 -0.22 -13.85 9.37
CA THR A 142 -0.34 -12.89 10.47
C THR A 142 0.06 -13.49 11.82
N GLU A 143 -0.39 -14.71 12.12
CA GLU A 143 0.00 -15.44 13.33
C GLU A 143 1.50 -15.73 13.37
N PHE A 144 2.08 -16.17 12.25
CA PHE A 144 3.46 -16.64 12.21
C PHE A 144 4.49 -15.50 12.19
N TYR A 145 4.23 -14.44 11.42
CA TYR A 145 5.17 -13.33 11.26
C TYR A 145 4.89 -12.17 12.21
N GLY A 146 3.78 -12.22 12.93
CA GLY A 146 3.21 -11.08 13.61
C GLY A 146 2.50 -10.15 12.61
N GLY A 147 1.63 -9.30 13.16
CA GLY A 147 0.88 -8.31 12.41
C GLY A 147 -0.49 -8.09 13.04
N ASP A 148 -1.28 -7.17 12.49
CA ASP A 148 -2.62 -6.86 13.00
C ASP A 148 -3.63 -7.97 12.61
N PRO A 149 -4.18 -8.74 13.57
CA PRO A 149 -5.16 -9.79 13.29
C PRO A 149 -6.47 -9.23 12.67
N ASN A 150 -6.76 -7.95 12.87
CA ASN A 150 -7.93 -7.28 12.29
C ASN A 150 -7.75 -6.93 10.80
N SER A 151 -6.54 -7.11 10.26
CA SER A 151 -6.20 -6.84 8.87
C SER A 151 -6.17 -8.11 7.99
N THR A 152 -6.71 -9.23 8.50
CA THR A 152 -6.65 -10.54 7.84
C THR A 152 -7.73 -10.81 6.80
N ASP A 153 -8.75 -9.95 6.68
CA ASP A 153 -9.82 -10.11 5.70
C ASP A 153 -9.34 -9.90 4.25
N ILE A 154 -9.84 -10.70 3.31
CA ILE A 154 -9.52 -10.63 1.88
C ILE A 154 -9.96 -9.31 1.24
N SER A 155 -10.89 -8.59 1.87
CA SER A 155 -11.37 -7.29 1.42
C SER A 155 -10.62 -6.10 2.02
N HIS A 156 -9.56 -6.36 2.79
CA HIS A 156 -8.88 -5.30 3.53
C HIS A 156 -8.23 -4.27 2.58
N PHE A 157 -8.29 -3.01 3.00
CA PHE A 157 -7.78 -1.88 2.24
C PHE A 157 -6.33 -1.58 2.64
N PHE A 158 -5.45 -1.40 1.67
CA PHE A 158 -4.05 -1.05 1.87
C PHE A 158 -3.89 0.45 1.97
N ARG A 159 -2.81 0.93 2.59
CA ARG A 159 -2.45 2.36 2.48
C ARG A 159 -2.13 2.73 1.02
N LEU A 160 -2.45 3.96 0.65
CA LEU A 160 -2.04 4.53 -0.64
C LEU A 160 -0.83 5.43 -0.42
N ALA A 161 0.27 5.13 -1.12
CA ALA A 161 1.52 5.87 -1.02
C ALA A 161 1.37 7.34 -1.47
N GLY A 162 2.27 8.21 -1.02
CA GLY A 162 2.26 9.64 -1.37
C GLY A 162 1.25 10.49 -0.60
N PHE A 163 0.42 9.87 0.26
CA PHE A 163 -0.43 10.57 1.22
C PHE A 163 0.13 10.48 2.63
N THR A 164 -0.22 11.44 3.48
CA THR A 164 0.17 11.40 4.90
C THR A 164 -0.72 10.47 5.71
N ASN A 165 -0.14 9.80 6.71
CA ASN A 165 -0.88 9.04 7.70
C ASN A 165 -1.41 9.99 8.79
N ARG A 166 -2.69 10.35 8.69
CA ARG A 166 -3.36 11.38 9.52
C ARG A 166 -3.88 10.86 10.87
N LYS A 167 -3.46 9.68 11.34
CA LYS A 167 -3.81 9.23 12.70
C LYS A 167 -3.02 10.05 13.73
N LEU A 168 -3.71 10.62 14.72
CA LEU A 168 -3.14 11.60 15.67
C LEU A 168 -1.85 11.12 16.37
N LYS A 169 -1.77 9.82 16.71
CA LYS A 169 -0.58 9.22 17.35
C LYS A 169 0.72 9.33 16.52
N TYR A 170 0.63 9.67 15.23
CA TYR A 170 1.79 9.85 14.36
C TYR A 170 2.11 11.32 14.07
N LEU A 171 1.41 12.28 14.70
CA LEU A 171 1.75 13.69 14.61
C LEU A 171 3.08 13.92 15.34
N ASN A 172 4.10 14.41 14.63
CA ASN A 172 5.40 14.73 15.21
C ASN A 172 5.88 16.09 14.68
N GLY A 173 6.20 17.03 15.58
CA GLY A 173 6.65 18.36 15.20
C GLY A 173 5.65 19.13 14.30
N GLY A 174 4.35 18.88 14.46
CA GLY A 174 3.30 19.49 13.63
C GLY A 174 3.11 18.85 12.25
N LEU A 175 3.88 17.81 11.92
CA LEU A 175 3.84 17.12 10.63
C LEU A 175 3.39 15.66 10.80
N TYR A 176 2.69 15.16 9.78
CA TYR A 176 2.35 13.74 9.69
C TYR A 176 3.28 13.05 8.69
N PRO A 177 3.70 11.79 8.93
CA PRO A 177 4.56 11.08 8.02
C PRO A 177 3.83 10.74 6.72
N PHE A 178 4.53 10.81 5.60
CA PHE A 178 4.06 10.26 4.33
C PHE A 178 4.15 8.74 4.34
N VAL A 179 3.15 8.09 3.76
CA VAL A 179 3.21 6.67 3.41
C VAL A 179 4.17 6.53 2.22
N LYS A 180 5.26 5.79 2.40
CA LYS A 180 6.29 5.60 1.37
C LYS A 180 6.17 4.24 0.72
N LEU A 181 6.25 4.21 -0.61
CA LEU A 181 6.28 2.98 -1.39
C LEU A 181 7.72 2.44 -1.46
N ASN A 182 7.88 1.15 -1.18
CA ASN A 182 9.10 0.40 -1.43
C ASN A 182 8.78 -0.78 -2.35
N ILE A 183 9.54 -0.91 -3.43
CA ILE A 183 9.38 -2.01 -4.38
C ILE A 183 9.94 -3.29 -3.75
N GLY A 184 9.13 -4.35 -3.76
CA GLY A 184 9.54 -5.67 -3.31
C GLY A 184 10.04 -6.53 -4.48
N ILE A 185 9.67 -7.80 -4.48
CA ILE A 185 10.07 -8.73 -5.56
C ILE A 185 9.25 -8.54 -6.86
N ASN A 186 8.15 -7.78 -6.80
CA ASN A 186 7.27 -7.46 -7.93
C ASN A 186 6.81 -8.68 -8.77
N LYS A 187 6.61 -9.83 -8.12
CA LYS A 187 6.12 -11.09 -8.73
C LYS A 187 5.42 -11.97 -7.69
N VAL A 188 4.82 -13.07 -8.12
CA VAL A 188 4.30 -14.11 -7.21
C VAL A 188 5.44 -14.63 -6.32
N CYS A 189 5.20 -14.70 -5.01
CA CYS A 189 6.20 -15.18 -4.05
C CYS A 189 6.51 -16.66 -4.31
N SER A 190 7.72 -17.13 -3.96
CA SER A 190 8.14 -18.50 -4.30
C SER A 190 7.28 -19.56 -3.62
N LYS A 191 6.76 -19.28 -2.42
CA LYS A 191 5.79 -20.15 -1.72
C LYS A 191 4.38 -20.12 -2.31
N GLY A 192 4.06 -19.13 -3.13
CA GLY A 192 2.78 -18.99 -3.81
C GLY A 192 2.66 -19.75 -5.13
N LYS A 193 3.80 -20.08 -5.77
CA LYS A 193 3.84 -20.67 -7.12
C LYS A 193 3.12 -22.02 -7.28
N ASN A 194 2.87 -22.73 -6.18
CA ASN A 194 2.28 -24.07 -6.16
C ASN A 194 0.92 -24.09 -5.45
N ILE A 195 0.30 -22.92 -5.25
CA ILE A 195 -1.04 -22.79 -4.63
C ILE A 195 -2.10 -22.76 -5.74
#